data_AF-A0A0G0BLK5-F1
#
_entry.id   AF-A0A0G0BLK5-F1
#
_cell.length_a   1.000
_cell.length_b   1.000
_cell.length_c   1.000
_cell.angle_alpha   90.00
_cell.angle_beta   90.00
_cell.angle_gamma   90.00
#
_symmetry.space_group_name_H-M   'P 1'
#
loop_
_entity.id
_entity.type
_entity.pdbx_description
1 polymer ?
#
loop_
_entity_poly.entity_id
_entity_poly.type
_entity_poly.pdbx_seq_one_letter_code
_entity_poly.pdbx_strand_id
1 'polypeptide(L)'
;MRKILTSLLAISVLSLVVIFGTKAYFSDTETSVGNTITAGTIDIAVDSQNPWDETFTEQLTDIKPGSVYAKDLTFTIQNVGNNPANIWKKVTVTAQTTGTETEPECSDQGGVWTNPSGPCTWGATLDNNDMASEMHYGMTVGTVNLIPLSYDVMMSDVDGLWIPVATLQPNETMTINQDYYLDEMVGNWAQGDQLTFDITLYAEQYMGTGPAYSTPDPYGVVLENKSGDPYWTSVIDGTWAMLTWDVAGNYTMKAWGLNPANTYRVAYWNGSSEAGVSTYQAPNASGELTITGVYAAFNTNPAGAKYWLRPNDWSSANTLWEANLVD
;
A
#
# COMPACT_ATOMS: atom_id res chain seq x y z
N MET A 1 -33.02 51.57 40.56
CA MET A 1 -32.20 51.51 39.32
C MET A 1 -30.82 50.86 39.49
N ARG A 2 -30.20 50.82 40.69
CA ARG A 2 -28.87 50.18 40.90
C ARG A 2 -28.84 48.64 40.97
N LYS A 3 -29.99 47.96 40.90
CA LYS A 3 -30.08 46.49 40.93
C LYS A 3 -30.31 45.84 39.55
N ILE A 4 -30.63 46.64 38.54
CA ILE A 4 -30.84 46.16 37.16
C ILE A 4 -29.54 46.29 36.35
N LEU A 5 -28.79 47.38 36.55
CA LEU A 5 -27.48 47.60 35.91
C LEU A 5 -26.40 46.58 36.36
N THR A 6 -26.45 46.12 37.60
CA THR A 6 -25.52 45.12 38.13
C THR A 6 -25.81 43.71 37.61
N SER A 7 -27.07 43.40 37.26
CA SER A 7 -27.44 42.13 36.65
C SER A 7 -27.14 42.09 35.15
N LEU A 8 -27.24 43.23 34.44
CA LEU A 8 -26.86 43.30 33.03
C LEU A 8 -25.32 43.24 32.83
N LEU A 9 -24.54 43.82 33.75
CA LEU A 9 -23.08 43.77 33.72
C LEU A 9 -22.54 42.35 34.01
N ALA A 10 -23.24 41.58 34.84
CA ALA A 10 -22.89 40.18 35.13
C ALA A 10 -23.20 39.24 33.95
N ILE A 11 -24.18 39.58 33.11
CA ILE A 11 -24.55 38.79 31.93
C ILE A 11 -23.70 39.20 30.71
N SER A 12 -23.23 40.44 30.62
CA SER A 12 -22.37 40.91 29.51
C SER A 12 -20.92 40.40 29.55
N VAL A 13 -20.46 39.81 30.65
CA VAL A 13 -19.12 39.18 30.75
C VAL A 13 -19.15 37.71 30.31
N LEU A 14 -20.33 37.11 30.11
CA LEU A 14 -20.49 35.69 29.76
C LEU A 14 -20.68 35.42 28.26
N SER A 15 -20.67 36.42 27.39
CA SER A 15 -21.09 36.26 25.97
C SER A 15 -20.06 36.66 24.91
N LEU A 16 -18.75 36.55 25.16
CA LEU A 16 -17.71 36.87 24.16
C LEU A 16 -16.51 35.90 24.04
N VAL A 17 -16.63 34.64 24.46
CA VAL A 17 -15.65 33.61 24.06
C VAL A 17 -16.38 32.35 23.60
N VAL A 18 -16.67 32.32 22.31
CA VAL A 18 -17.22 31.16 21.59
C VAL A 18 -16.10 30.61 20.70
N ILE A 19 -15.69 29.38 21.03
CA ILE A 19 -15.12 28.31 20.17
C ILE A 19 -13.65 28.43 19.70
N PHE A 20 -12.79 27.58 20.27
CA PHE A 20 -11.84 26.70 19.57
C PHE A 20 -11.43 25.50 20.47
N GLY A 21 -11.71 24.27 20.03
CA GLY A 21 -10.93 23.04 20.28
C GLY A 21 -10.96 22.39 21.68
N THR A 22 -11.45 21.15 21.73
CA THR A 22 -11.43 20.22 22.87
C THR A 22 -10.02 19.88 23.37
N LYS A 23 -9.73 20.16 24.65
CA LYS A 23 -8.83 19.34 25.50
C LYS A 23 -9.25 19.42 26.97
N ALA A 24 -9.78 18.31 27.50
CA ALA A 24 -9.58 17.93 28.90
C ALA A 24 -9.65 16.39 29.02
N TYR A 25 -8.72 15.71 29.70
CA TYR A 25 -8.46 15.77 31.15
C TYR A 25 -9.65 15.24 31.97
N PHE A 26 -9.99 13.95 31.81
CA PHE A 26 -10.72 13.23 32.84
C PHE A 26 -9.72 12.56 33.78
N SER A 27 -9.72 13.01 35.03
CA SER A 27 -9.18 12.31 36.18
C SER A 27 -10.27 12.24 37.24
N ASP A 28 -10.41 11.09 37.88
CA ASP A 28 -11.05 10.94 39.18
C ASP A 28 -10.13 10.09 40.08
N THR A 29 -10.17 10.29 41.39
CA THR A 29 -9.28 9.61 42.35
C THR A 29 -10.04 8.58 43.16
N GLU A 30 -9.87 7.31 42.79
CA GLU A 30 -10.19 6.16 43.63
C GLU A 30 -8.93 5.30 43.78
N THR A 31 -8.61 4.93 45.02
CA THR A 31 -7.36 4.24 45.32
C THR A 31 -7.55 2.73 45.18
N SER A 32 -7.05 2.14 44.10
CA SER A 32 -6.79 0.71 44.00
C SER A 32 -5.32 0.43 44.33
N VAL A 33 -5.04 -0.43 45.30
CA VAL A 33 -3.67 -0.81 45.73
C VAL A 33 -3.38 -2.22 45.20
N GLY A 34 -2.27 -2.39 44.48
CA GLY A 34 -1.87 -3.68 43.89
C GLY A 34 -2.16 -3.82 42.39
N ASN A 35 -2.40 -2.72 41.66
CA ASN A 35 -2.56 -2.78 40.21
C ASN A 35 -1.22 -3.09 39.53
N THR A 36 -1.21 -4.09 38.67
CA THR A 36 -0.13 -4.35 37.72
C THR A 36 -0.58 -3.82 36.36
N ILE A 37 0.16 -2.86 35.80
CA ILE A 37 -0.03 -2.46 34.40
C ILE A 37 0.91 -3.33 33.58
N THR A 38 0.33 -4.27 32.85
CA THR A 38 1.06 -5.02 31.81
C THR A 38 0.77 -4.30 30.49
N ALA A 39 1.80 -3.88 29.76
CA ALA A 39 1.61 -3.44 28.39
C ALA A 39 1.07 -4.62 27.57
N GLY A 40 0.01 -4.40 26.78
CA GLY A 40 -0.44 -5.42 25.84
C GLY A 40 0.63 -5.68 24.77
N THR A 41 0.65 -6.88 24.23
CA THR A 41 1.56 -7.27 23.15
C THR A 41 0.88 -7.10 21.78
N ILE A 42 1.69 -6.79 20.76
CA ILE A 42 1.36 -6.98 19.34
C ILE A 42 2.19 -8.16 18.89
N ASP A 43 1.53 -9.20 18.41
CA ASP A 43 2.17 -10.42 17.97
C ASP A 43 1.26 -11.12 16.95
N ILE A 44 1.83 -11.57 15.84
CA ILE A 44 1.09 -12.23 14.75
C ILE A 44 1.66 -13.60 14.46
N ALA A 45 0.79 -14.54 14.13
CA ALA A 45 1.16 -15.84 13.58
C ALA A 45 0.68 -15.95 12.13
N VAL A 46 1.45 -16.62 11.27
CA VAL A 46 1.07 -16.91 9.88
C VAL A 46 0.99 -18.41 9.70
N ASP A 47 -0.16 -18.92 9.28
CA ASP A 47 -0.44 -20.35 9.15
C ASP A 47 -0.04 -21.16 10.40
N SER A 48 -0.33 -20.59 11.58
CA SER A 48 0.03 -21.13 12.90
C SER A 48 1.53 -21.16 13.23
N GLN A 49 2.38 -20.47 12.45
CA GLN A 49 3.81 -20.28 12.73
C GLN A 49 4.08 -18.88 13.31
N ASN A 50 5.01 -18.80 14.28
CA ASN A 50 5.50 -17.56 14.86
C ASN A 50 6.89 -17.79 15.51
N PRO A 51 8.01 -17.28 14.94
CA PRO A 51 8.09 -16.52 13.69
C PRO A 51 7.71 -17.37 12.47
N TRP A 52 7.31 -16.71 11.39
CA TRP A 52 7.02 -17.34 10.09
C TRP A 52 8.32 -17.51 9.27
N ASP A 53 8.56 -18.71 8.75
CA ASP A 53 9.81 -19.07 8.02
C ASP A 53 9.49 -20.02 6.84
N GLU A 54 8.36 -19.81 6.17
CA GLU A 54 7.91 -20.65 5.05
C GLU A 54 8.28 -20.06 3.69
N THR A 55 8.58 -20.92 2.72
CA THR A 55 8.83 -20.55 1.33
C THR A 55 7.83 -21.23 0.39
N PHE A 56 7.39 -20.53 -0.66
CA PHE A 56 6.38 -21.02 -1.60
C PHE A 56 6.96 -21.44 -2.96
N THR A 57 8.27 -21.73 -3.01
CA THR A 57 9.01 -21.99 -4.25
C THR A 57 8.35 -23.08 -5.09
N GLU A 58 7.89 -24.18 -4.47
CA GLU A 58 7.28 -25.32 -5.16
C GLU A 58 5.94 -24.95 -5.83
N GLN A 59 5.14 -24.09 -5.16
CA GLN A 59 3.84 -23.63 -5.63
C GLN A 59 3.96 -22.69 -6.83
N LEU A 60 5.07 -21.95 -6.92
CA LEU A 60 5.33 -20.96 -7.96
C LEU A 60 6.19 -21.49 -9.13
N THR A 61 6.41 -22.81 -9.21
CA THR A 61 7.14 -23.42 -10.33
C THR A 61 6.31 -23.48 -11.62
N ASP A 62 7.01 -23.50 -12.77
CA ASP A 62 6.43 -23.78 -14.08
C ASP A 62 5.31 -22.81 -14.50
N ILE A 63 5.50 -21.52 -14.16
CA ILE A 63 4.67 -20.40 -14.65
C ILE A 63 4.80 -20.33 -16.18
N LYS A 64 3.66 -20.09 -16.84
CA LYS A 64 3.57 -19.95 -18.29
C LYS A 64 2.76 -18.72 -18.65
N PRO A 65 2.99 -18.13 -19.84
CA PRO A 65 2.15 -17.06 -20.36
C PRO A 65 0.66 -17.45 -20.36
N GLY A 66 -0.17 -16.57 -19.80
CA GLY A 66 -1.62 -16.68 -19.80
C GLY A 66 -2.23 -16.95 -18.43
N SER A 67 -3.35 -16.26 -18.17
CA SER A 67 -4.12 -16.33 -16.91
C SER A 67 -4.64 -17.72 -16.55
N VAL A 68 -4.76 -18.64 -17.52
CA VAL A 68 -5.14 -20.04 -17.26
C VAL A 68 -4.08 -20.84 -16.50
N TYR A 69 -2.85 -20.32 -16.42
CA TYR A 69 -1.73 -20.90 -15.67
C TYR A 69 -1.44 -20.15 -14.38
N ALA A 70 -2.40 -19.34 -13.90
CA ALA A 70 -2.26 -18.60 -12.67
C ALA A 70 -1.86 -19.52 -11.50
N LYS A 71 -1.01 -18.98 -10.63
CA LYS A 71 -0.54 -19.61 -9.41
C LYS A 71 -1.06 -18.83 -8.23
N ASP A 72 -1.59 -19.55 -7.26
CA ASP A 72 -2.20 -18.96 -6.07
C ASP A 72 -1.31 -19.21 -4.85
N LEU A 73 -1.12 -18.17 -4.05
CA LEU A 73 -0.40 -18.23 -2.78
C LEU A 73 -1.34 -17.70 -1.70
N THR A 74 -1.84 -18.62 -0.87
CA THR A 74 -2.74 -18.31 0.24
C THR A 74 -2.06 -18.55 1.58
N PHE A 75 -2.18 -17.60 2.50
CA PHE A 75 -1.80 -17.76 3.91
C PHE A 75 -2.79 -17.04 4.83
N THR A 76 -2.84 -17.46 6.10
CA THR A 76 -3.72 -16.87 7.12
C THR A 76 -2.92 -16.22 8.23
N ILE A 77 -3.19 -14.94 8.48
CA ILE A 77 -2.62 -14.15 9.58
C ILE A 77 -3.58 -14.23 10.77
N GLN A 78 -3.05 -14.46 11.98
CA GLN A 78 -3.79 -14.34 13.23
C GLN A 78 -3.14 -13.30 14.15
N ASN A 79 -3.94 -12.42 14.74
CA ASN A 79 -3.48 -11.61 15.86
C ASN A 79 -3.48 -12.45 17.15
N VAL A 80 -2.30 -12.88 17.59
CA VAL A 80 -2.13 -13.66 18.83
C VAL A 80 -1.76 -12.77 20.03
N GLY A 81 -1.62 -11.46 19.79
CA GLY A 81 -1.44 -10.45 20.82
C GLY A 81 -2.72 -10.11 21.59
N ASN A 82 -2.61 -9.18 22.53
CA ASN A 82 -3.73 -8.74 23.38
C ASN A 82 -4.31 -7.38 23.00
N ASN A 83 -3.70 -6.70 22.04
CA ASN A 83 -4.18 -5.42 21.50
C ASN A 83 -4.64 -5.62 20.05
N PRO A 84 -5.58 -4.78 19.55
CA PRO A 84 -5.86 -4.78 18.13
C PRO A 84 -4.64 -4.33 17.33
N ALA A 85 -4.45 -4.92 16.15
CA ALA A 85 -3.29 -4.70 15.30
C ALA A 85 -3.72 -4.32 13.88
N ASN A 86 -3.14 -3.26 13.34
CA ASN A 86 -3.20 -2.96 11.93
C ASN A 86 -2.11 -3.78 11.22
N ILE A 87 -2.38 -4.29 10.03
CA ILE A 87 -1.50 -5.19 9.29
C ILE A 87 -1.24 -4.64 7.89
N TRP A 88 0.03 -4.62 7.50
CA TRP A 88 0.51 -4.28 6.17
C TRP A 88 1.30 -5.43 5.59
N LYS A 89 1.29 -5.49 4.27
CA LYS A 89 2.02 -6.45 3.46
C LYS A 89 2.87 -5.70 2.45
N LYS A 90 4.10 -6.16 2.22
CA LYS A 90 4.98 -5.70 1.15
C LYS A 90 5.48 -6.90 0.37
N VAL A 91 5.56 -6.75 -0.94
CA VAL A 91 6.27 -7.66 -1.84
C VAL A 91 7.52 -6.94 -2.30
N THR A 92 8.68 -7.58 -2.24
CA THR A 92 9.94 -6.99 -2.71
C THR A 92 10.62 -7.95 -3.68
N VAL A 93 10.81 -7.53 -4.92
CA VAL A 93 11.59 -8.27 -5.92
C VAL A 93 13.06 -8.21 -5.52
N THR A 94 13.66 -9.36 -5.22
CA THR A 94 15.04 -9.46 -4.71
C THR A 94 16.04 -9.88 -5.77
N ALA A 95 15.61 -10.60 -6.80
CA ALA A 95 16.44 -10.96 -7.94
C ALA A 95 15.61 -11.30 -9.18
N GLN A 96 16.17 -10.99 -10.36
CA GLN A 96 15.73 -11.50 -11.66
C GLN A 96 16.95 -12.04 -12.39
N THR A 97 16.94 -13.31 -12.79
CA THR A 97 18.11 -13.99 -13.34
C THR A 97 17.75 -15.00 -14.42
N THR A 98 18.67 -15.23 -15.36
CA THR A 98 18.46 -16.08 -16.55
C THR A 98 18.03 -17.51 -16.20
N GLY A 99 18.37 -17.99 -15.01
CA GLY A 99 18.10 -19.37 -14.60
C GLY A 99 18.67 -20.38 -15.59
N THR A 100 17.81 -20.97 -16.42
CA THR A 100 18.22 -21.94 -17.46
C THR A 100 18.19 -21.31 -18.84
N GLU A 101 19.36 -21.04 -19.42
CA GLU A 101 19.46 -20.57 -20.80
C GLU A 101 18.80 -21.55 -21.78
N THR A 102 18.00 -21.02 -22.72
CA THR A 102 17.39 -21.83 -23.79
C THR A 102 17.70 -21.29 -25.20
N GLU A 103 17.76 -22.18 -26.18
CA GLU A 103 17.94 -21.82 -27.60
C GLU A 103 16.86 -20.87 -28.15
N PRO A 104 15.55 -21.08 -27.86
CA PRO A 104 14.50 -20.15 -28.29
C PRO A 104 14.61 -18.77 -27.65
N GLU A 105 14.95 -18.68 -26.37
CA GLU A 105 15.20 -17.41 -25.65
C GLU A 105 16.39 -16.65 -26.25
N CYS A 106 17.53 -17.33 -26.41
CA CYS A 106 18.74 -16.79 -27.02
C CYS A 106 18.45 -16.22 -28.42
N SER A 107 17.67 -16.94 -29.23
CA SER A 107 17.33 -16.53 -30.60
C SER A 107 16.35 -15.35 -30.63
N ASP A 108 15.37 -15.32 -29.72
CA ASP A 108 14.37 -14.25 -29.60
C ASP A 108 15.03 -12.89 -29.31
N GLN A 109 16.08 -12.91 -28.49
CA GLN A 109 16.88 -11.73 -28.15
C GLN A 109 18.03 -11.45 -29.15
N GLY A 110 18.01 -12.09 -30.32
CA GLY A 110 19.00 -11.88 -31.38
C GLY A 110 20.41 -12.40 -31.06
N GLY A 111 20.52 -13.31 -30.11
CA GLY A 111 21.76 -13.98 -29.71
C GLY A 111 22.18 -15.13 -30.61
N VAL A 112 23.37 -15.67 -30.32
CA VAL A 112 23.94 -16.85 -30.97
C VAL A 112 24.01 -17.97 -29.93
N TRP A 113 23.25 -19.03 -30.16
CA TRP A 113 23.25 -20.23 -29.31
C TRP A 113 24.56 -21.01 -29.50
N THR A 114 25.32 -21.22 -28.41
CA THR A 114 26.60 -21.95 -28.47
C THR A 114 26.65 -23.20 -27.59
N ASN A 115 25.58 -23.55 -26.88
CA ASN A 115 25.49 -24.73 -26.03
C ASN A 115 25.52 -26.02 -26.88
N PRO A 116 26.26 -27.09 -26.48
CA PRO A 116 27.00 -27.26 -25.22
C PRO A 116 28.45 -26.76 -25.25
N SER A 117 28.84 -26.07 -26.32
CA SER A 117 30.21 -25.57 -26.49
C SER A 117 30.48 -24.28 -25.69
N GLY A 118 29.43 -23.62 -25.18
CA GLY A 118 29.47 -22.41 -24.35
C GLY A 118 28.05 -21.89 -24.02
N PRO A 119 27.93 -20.81 -23.22
CA PRO A 119 26.65 -20.16 -22.94
C PRO A 119 26.09 -19.43 -24.19
N CYS A 120 24.83 -19.01 -24.17
CA CYS A 120 24.30 -18.10 -25.18
C CYS A 120 25.19 -16.85 -25.27
N THR A 121 25.48 -16.42 -26.51
CA THR A 121 26.03 -15.07 -26.74
C THR A 121 24.88 -14.14 -27.08
N TRP A 122 24.39 -13.39 -26.10
CA TRP A 122 23.23 -12.50 -26.26
C TRP A 122 23.45 -11.44 -27.35
N GLY A 123 22.38 -11.09 -28.07
CA GLY A 123 22.40 -10.02 -29.06
C GLY A 123 22.54 -8.63 -28.43
N ALA A 124 22.10 -8.50 -27.18
CA ALA A 124 22.30 -7.34 -26.31
C ALA A 124 23.47 -7.54 -25.34
N THR A 125 23.79 -6.50 -24.56
CA THR A 125 24.85 -6.56 -23.55
C THR A 125 24.57 -7.57 -22.44
N LEU A 126 23.28 -7.79 -22.13
CA LEU A 126 22.77 -8.72 -21.12
C LEU A 126 21.45 -9.33 -21.62
N ASP A 127 21.12 -10.46 -21.03
CA ASP A 127 19.82 -11.14 -21.17
C ASP A 127 18.67 -10.32 -20.56
N ASN A 128 17.49 -10.38 -21.15
CA ASN A 128 16.30 -9.62 -20.75
C ASN A 128 15.61 -10.22 -19.52
N ASN A 129 16.14 -9.96 -18.33
CA ASN A 129 15.64 -10.49 -17.06
C ASN A 129 14.60 -9.56 -16.42
N ASP A 130 13.45 -9.37 -17.08
CA ASP A 130 12.41 -8.40 -16.65
C ASP A 130 11.03 -9.04 -16.40
N MET A 131 11.01 -10.27 -15.87
CA MET A 131 9.78 -11.00 -15.55
C MET A 131 8.80 -10.24 -14.65
N ALA A 132 9.28 -9.44 -13.69
CA ALA A 132 8.42 -8.71 -12.75
C ALA A 132 7.51 -7.70 -13.45
N SER A 133 7.97 -7.13 -14.58
CA SER A 133 7.21 -6.18 -15.39
C SER A 133 6.11 -6.83 -16.23
N GLU A 134 6.13 -8.15 -16.36
CA GLU A 134 5.13 -8.94 -17.09
C GLU A 134 4.35 -9.91 -16.19
N MET A 135 4.64 -9.90 -14.89
CA MET A 135 3.95 -10.76 -13.93
C MET A 135 2.73 -10.03 -13.38
N HIS A 136 1.53 -10.43 -13.80
CA HIS A 136 0.29 -9.92 -13.24
C HIS A 136 0.17 -10.32 -11.78
N TYR A 137 -0.28 -9.38 -10.96
CA TYR A 137 -0.44 -9.56 -9.52
C TYR A 137 -1.88 -9.25 -9.09
N GLY A 138 -2.53 -10.26 -8.51
CA GLY A 138 -3.85 -10.16 -7.89
C GLY A 138 -3.77 -10.38 -6.38
N MET A 139 -4.73 -9.81 -5.65
CA MET A 139 -4.81 -10.02 -4.20
C MET A 139 -6.25 -9.95 -3.69
N THR A 140 -6.66 -10.99 -2.98
CA THR A 140 -7.90 -11.07 -2.22
C THR A 140 -7.61 -11.12 -0.73
N VAL A 141 -8.25 -10.25 0.04
CA VAL A 141 -8.14 -10.18 1.50
C VAL A 141 -9.50 -10.53 2.11
N GLY A 142 -9.58 -11.68 2.79
CA GLY A 142 -10.83 -12.22 3.29
C GLY A 142 -11.83 -12.45 2.16
N THR A 143 -12.87 -11.62 2.10
CA THR A 143 -13.88 -11.64 1.02
C THR A 143 -13.74 -10.48 0.03
N VAL A 144 -12.77 -9.59 0.23
CA VAL A 144 -12.58 -8.39 -0.59
C VAL A 144 -11.52 -8.70 -1.65
N ASN A 145 -11.90 -8.63 -2.92
CA ASN A 145 -10.95 -8.66 -4.04
C ASN A 145 -10.27 -7.29 -4.13
N LEU A 146 -9.19 -7.12 -3.36
CA LEU A 146 -8.52 -5.84 -3.15
C LEU A 146 -7.79 -5.39 -4.43
N ILE A 147 -7.09 -6.33 -5.07
CA ILE A 147 -6.43 -6.11 -6.36
C ILE A 147 -6.98 -7.16 -7.35
N PRO A 148 -8.10 -6.86 -8.02
CA PRO A 148 -8.60 -7.67 -9.11
C PRO A 148 -7.59 -7.80 -10.25
N LEU A 149 -7.41 -9.00 -10.79
CA LEU A 149 -6.58 -9.25 -11.98
C LEU A 149 -7.02 -8.40 -13.20
N SER A 150 -8.29 -7.98 -13.27
CA SER A 150 -8.77 -7.09 -14.33
C SER A 150 -8.17 -5.69 -14.29
N TYR A 151 -7.49 -5.32 -13.20
CA TYR A 151 -6.83 -4.02 -13.07
C TYR A 151 -5.44 -3.97 -13.71
N ASP A 152 -4.93 -5.11 -14.20
CA ASP A 152 -3.68 -5.15 -14.96
C ASP A 152 -2.50 -4.56 -14.16
N VAL A 153 -2.44 -4.92 -12.87
CA VAL A 153 -1.38 -4.51 -11.95
C VAL A 153 -0.24 -5.50 -12.06
N MET A 154 0.95 -5.02 -12.39
CA MET A 154 2.14 -5.87 -12.51
C MET A 154 2.84 -5.99 -11.15
N MET A 155 3.66 -7.03 -10.99
CA MET A 155 4.43 -7.22 -9.78
C MET A 155 5.48 -6.10 -9.59
N SER A 156 6.02 -5.56 -10.67
CA SER A 156 6.88 -4.37 -10.65
C SER A 156 6.16 -3.09 -10.22
N ASP A 157 4.82 -3.00 -10.41
CA ASP A 157 4.05 -1.85 -9.95
C ASP A 157 3.99 -1.81 -8.41
N VAL A 158 3.84 -2.97 -7.77
CA VAL A 158 3.70 -3.10 -6.30
C VAL A 158 5.02 -3.35 -5.57
N ASP A 159 6.11 -3.47 -6.31
CA ASP A 159 7.43 -3.78 -5.76
C ASP A 159 7.87 -2.75 -4.71
N GLY A 160 8.16 -3.25 -3.51
CA GLY A 160 8.57 -2.49 -2.35
C GLY A 160 7.47 -1.65 -1.70
N LEU A 161 6.22 -1.68 -2.19
CA LEU A 161 5.13 -0.89 -1.63
C LEU A 161 4.44 -1.59 -0.45
N TRP A 162 4.22 -0.84 0.63
CA TRP A 162 3.40 -1.29 1.76
C TRP A 162 1.91 -1.14 1.44
N ILE A 163 1.22 -2.27 1.41
CA ILE A 163 -0.22 -2.38 1.16
C ILE A 163 -0.92 -2.70 2.49
N PRO A 164 -1.84 -1.86 3.00
CA PRO A 164 -2.64 -2.21 4.16
C PRO A 164 -3.58 -3.37 3.80
N VAL A 165 -3.66 -4.39 4.67
CA VAL A 165 -4.44 -5.60 4.38
C VAL A 165 -5.50 -5.89 5.44
N ALA A 166 -5.29 -5.52 6.70
CA ALA A 166 -6.30 -5.80 7.73
C ALA A 166 -6.13 -4.90 8.96
N THR A 167 -7.20 -4.84 9.77
CA THR A 167 -7.15 -4.48 11.19
C THR A 167 -7.76 -5.65 11.95
N LEU A 168 -7.01 -6.26 12.86
CA LEU A 168 -7.39 -7.48 13.58
C LEU A 168 -7.52 -7.23 15.07
N GLN A 169 -8.68 -7.55 15.64
CA GLN A 169 -8.86 -7.67 17.08
C GLN A 169 -8.06 -8.86 17.64
N PRO A 170 -7.81 -8.92 18.96
CA PRO A 170 -7.17 -10.08 19.58
C PRO A 170 -7.89 -11.38 19.22
N ASN A 171 -7.12 -12.37 18.77
CA ASN A 171 -7.55 -13.69 18.27
C ASN A 171 -8.27 -13.69 16.91
N GLU A 172 -8.47 -12.54 16.27
CA GLU A 172 -9.03 -12.46 14.92
C GLU A 172 -8.02 -12.93 13.88
N THR A 173 -8.55 -13.47 12.78
CA THR A 173 -7.78 -14.00 11.66
C THR A 173 -8.15 -13.31 10.36
N MET A 174 -7.19 -13.18 9.46
CA MET A 174 -7.40 -12.76 8.07
C MET A 174 -6.71 -13.72 7.12
N THR A 175 -7.41 -14.17 6.10
CA THR A 175 -6.82 -14.95 5.00
C THR A 175 -6.47 -14.00 3.86
N ILE A 176 -5.26 -14.12 3.33
CA ILE A 176 -4.79 -13.40 2.15
C ILE A 176 -4.51 -14.43 1.07
N ASN A 177 -5.16 -14.27 -0.09
CA ASN A 177 -4.82 -14.98 -1.31
C ASN A 177 -4.15 -14.01 -2.28
N GLN A 178 -3.08 -14.44 -2.93
CA GLN A 178 -2.39 -13.73 -3.99
C GLN A 178 -2.40 -14.59 -5.24
N ASP A 179 -2.66 -13.96 -6.38
CA ASP A 179 -2.76 -14.64 -7.65
C ASP A 179 -1.67 -14.08 -8.58
N TYR A 180 -0.91 -14.95 -9.23
CA TYR A 180 0.20 -14.57 -10.12
C TYR A 180 0.03 -15.24 -11.47
N TYR A 181 0.14 -14.50 -12.57
CA TYR A 181 0.33 -15.12 -13.88
C TYR A 181 1.22 -14.27 -14.78
N LEU A 182 1.98 -14.94 -15.64
CA LEU A 182 2.82 -14.27 -16.62
C LEU A 182 1.95 -13.80 -17.80
N ASP A 183 2.15 -12.56 -18.26
CA ASP A 183 1.35 -11.97 -19.33
C ASP A 183 1.33 -12.86 -20.58
N GLU A 184 0.17 -12.94 -21.24
CA GLU A 184 -0.04 -13.84 -22.38
C GLU A 184 0.75 -13.43 -23.64
N MET A 185 1.18 -12.17 -23.70
CA MET A 185 1.99 -11.61 -24.78
C MET A 185 3.49 -11.84 -24.56
N VAL A 186 3.90 -12.41 -23.42
CA VAL A 186 5.32 -12.68 -23.13
C VAL A 186 5.90 -13.64 -24.17
N GLY A 187 7.01 -13.20 -24.76
CA GLY A 187 7.74 -13.91 -25.79
C GLY A 187 8.65 -15.00 -25.24
N ASN A 188 9.47 -15.55 -26.12
CA ASN A 188 10.41 -16.61 -25.74
C ASN A 188 11.54 -16.09 -24.83
N TRP A 189 11.74 -14.78 -24.77
CA TRP A 189 12.76 -14.14 -23.96
C TRP A 189 12.71 -14.49 -22.47
N ALA A 190 11.54 -14.88 -21.91
CA ALA A 190 11.39 -15.20 -20.50
C ALA A 190 11.58 -16.70 -20.19
N GLN A 191 11.96 -17.51 -21.18
CA GLN A 191 12.02 -18.97 -21.02
C GLN A 191 13.27 -19.43 -20.28
N GLY A 192 13.10 -19.68 -18.99
CA GLY A 192 14.17 -20.17 -18.13
C GLY A 192 14.55 -19.16 -17.05
N ASP A 193 14.16 -17.90 -17.27
CA ASP A 193 14.23 -16.81 -16.31
C ASP A 193 13.58 -17.16 -14.97
N GLN A 194 14.13 -16.54 -13.93
CA GLN A 194 13.71 -16.71 -12.56
C GLN A 194 13.48 -15.35 -11.92
N LEU A 195 12.29 -15.19 -11.34
CA LEU A 195 11.91 -14.08 -10.49
C LEU A 195 11.93 -14.54 -9.02
N THR A 196 12.75 -13.89 -8.19
CA THR A 196 12.79 -14.11 -6.74
C THR A 196 12.25 -12.89 -6.02
N PHE A 197 11.40 -13.11 -5.02
CA PHE A 197 10.81 -12.04 -4.22
C PHE A 197 10.56 -12.48 -2.78
N ASP A 198 10.50 -11.49 -1.90
CA ASP A 198 10.17 -11.65 -0.49
C ASP A 198 8.78 -11.08 -0.21
N ILE A 199 8.05 -11.72 0.71
CA ILE A 199 6.84 -11.16 1.31
C ILE A 199 7.17 -10.72 2.74
N THR A 200 6.98 -9.45 3.04
CA THR A 200 7.13 -8.91 4.40
C THR A 200 5.77 -8.54 4.97
N LEU A 201 5.49 -8.98 6.19
CA LEU A 201 4.33 -8.53 6.96
C LEU A 201 4.79 -7.60 8.08
N TYR A 202 4.07 -6.49 8.26
CA TYR A 202 4.27 -5.56 9.36
C TYR A 202 2.96 -5.46 10.13
N ALA A 203 3.05 -5.57 11.44
CA ALA A 203 1.94 -5.39 12.36
C ALA A 203 2.28 -4.27 13.33
N GLU A 204 1.33 -3.40 13.57
CA GLU A 204 1.49 -2.34 14.57
C GLU A 204 0.22 -2.19 15.39
N GLN A 205 0.35 -1.56 16.55
CA GLN A 205 -0.79 -1.30 17.40
C GLN A 205 -1.85 -0.48 16.67
N TYR A 206 -3.12 -0.78 16.93
CA TYR A 206 -4.23 0.10 16.57
C TYR A 206 -3.88 1.55 16.94
N MET A 207 -3.95 2.47 15.97
CA MET A 207 -3.51 3.88 16.05
C MET A 207 -2.01 4.15 15.80
N GLY A 208 -1.24 3.18 15.34
CA GLY A 208 0.12 3.41 14.87
C GLY A 208 0.18 4.25 13.58
N THR A 209 1.39 4.62 13.22
CA THR A 209 1.71 5.51 12.10
C THR A 209 1.79 4.79 10.75
N GLY A 210 1.77 3.47 10.72
CA GLY A 210 2.12 2.66 9.56
C GLY A 210 3.63 2.41 9.48
N PRO A 211 4.06 1.56 8.54
CA PRO A 211 5.46 1.25 8.34
C PRO A 211 6.23 2.47 7.81
N ALA A 212 7.47 2.62 8.29
CA ALA A 212 8.38 3.62 7.74
C ALA A 212 8.83 3.21 6.32
N TYR A 213 8.84 4.18 5.40
CA TYR A 213 9.37 4.00 4.05
C TYR A 213 10.88 4.25 4.09
N SER A 214 11.67 3.18 4.27
CA SER A 214 13.13 3.29 4.32
C SER A 214 13.72 3.26 2.92
N THR A 215 14.64 4.19 2.62
CA THR A 215 15.44 4.11 1.38
C THR A 215 16.21 2.78 1.32
N PRO A 216 16.23 2.06 0.17
CA PRO A 216 15.82 2.52 -1.16
C PRO A 216 14.34 2.26 -1.53
N ASP A 217 13.53 1.64 -0.67
CA ASP A 217 12.12 1.28 -0.93
C ASP A 217 11.16 2.48 -0.84
N PRO A 218 10.17 2.60 -1.74
CA PRO A 218 10.39 3.05 -3.11
C PRO A 218 9.90 4.48 -3.26
N TYR A 219 10.15 5.05 -4.43
CA TYR A 219 9.45 6.22 -4.92
C TYR A 219 7.96 5.90 -5.14
N GLY A 220 7.22 5.57 -4.08
CA GLY A 220 5.82 5.23 -4.18
C GLY A 220 5.11 5.00 -2.84
N VAL A 221 3.80 5.18 -2.86
CA VAL A 221 2.89 4.88 -1.74
C VAL A 221 1.57 4.30 -2.26
N VAL A 222 0.97 3.42 -1.46
CA VAL A 222 -0.41 2.97 -1.66
C VAL A 222 -1.32 3.84 -0.79
N LEU A 223 -2.34 4.41 -1.42
CA LEU A 223 -3.34 5.26 -0.79
C LEU A 223 -4.61 4.46 -0.61
N GLU A 224 -5.16 4.53 0.60
CA GLU A 224 -6.40 3.87 0.95
C GLU A 224 -7.38 4.84 1.59
N ASN A 225 -8.66 4.46 1.58
CA ASN A 225 -9.68 5.15 2.35
C ASN A 225 -9.37 4.92 3.82
N LYS A 226 -9.46 5.97 4.64
CA LYS A 226 -9.27 5.84 6.09
C LYS A 226 -10.46 6.40 6.86
N SER A 227 -10.81 5.77 7.97
CA SER A 227 -11.86 6.21 8.89
C SER A 227 -11.35 6.35 10.32
N GLY A 228 -12.07 7.06 11.19
CA GLY A 228 -11.78 7.10 12.64
C GLY A 228 -11.04 8.32 13.19
N ASP A 229 -11.14 9.51 12.55
CA ASP A 229 -10.53 10.78 13.01
C ASP A 229 -10.55 10.95 14.55
N PRO A 230 -9.40 11.16 15.23
CA PRO A 230 -8.06 11.44 14.69
C PRO A 230 -7.20 10.21 14.35
N TYR A 231 -7.75 9.01 14.46
CA TYR A 231 -7.02 7.75 14.37
C TYR A 231 -7.46 6.98 13.12
N TRP A 232 -6.72 7.21 12.04
CA TRP A 232 -7.08 6.79 10.70
C TRP A 232 -6.74 5.31 10.46
N THR A 233 -7.75 4.45 10.39
CA THR A 233 -7.62 3.04 10.01
C THR A 233 -8.01 2.83 8.55
N SER A 234 -7.24 2.05 7.80
CA SER A 234 -7.55 1.71 6.42
C SER A 234 -8.89 0.98 6.32
N VAL A 235 -9.71 1.39 5.36
CA VAL A 235 -11.01 0.82 5.04
C VAL A 235 -10.83 0.02 3.76
N ILE A 236 -10.68 -1.30 3.92
CA ILE A 236 -10.45 -2.21 2.79
C ILE A 236 -11.80 -2.46 2.09
N ASP A 237 -12.17 -1.58 1.16
CA ASP A 237 -13.46 -1.61 0.44
C ASP A 237 -13.32 -1.78 -1.08
N GLY A 238 -12.09 -1.92 -1.58
CA GLY A 238 -11.78 -2.03 -3.01
C GLY A 238 -11.62 -0.68 -3.72
N THR A 239 -11.73 0.44 -3.01
CA THR A 239 -11.36 1.76 -3.52
C THR A 239 -9.97 2.13 -3.00
N TRP A 240 -8.98 2.18 -3.89
CA TRP A 240 -7.58 2.43 -3.52
C TRP A 240 -6.81 3.10 -4.66
N ALA A 241 -5.60 3.57 -4.37
CA ALA A 241 -4.71 4.10 -5.38
C ALA A 241 -3.24 3.78 -5.10
N MET A 242 -2.43 3.86 -6.14
CA MET A 242 -0.99 3.74 -6.09
C MET A 242 -0.40 4.98 -6.73
N LEU A 243 0.46 5.67 -5.98
CA LEU A 243 1.25 6.78 -6.49
C LEU A 243 2.70 6.35 -6.51
N THR A 244 3.30 6.27 -7.69
CA THR A 244 4.75 6.06 -7.86
C THR A 244 5.39 7.29 -8.49
N TRP A 245 6.70 7.46 -8.30
CA TRP A 245 7.49 8.52 -8.89
C TRP A 245 8.92 8.06 -9.20
N ASP A 246 9.74 8.93 -9.78
CA ASP A 246 11.18 8.71 -9.95
C ASP A 246 12.01 9.80 -9.26
N VAL A 247 13.34 9.72 -9.39
CA VAL A 247 14.28 10.72 -8.87
C VAL A 247 14.08 12.13 -9.43
N ALA A 248 13.48 12.26 -10.62
CA ALA A 248 13.15 13.55 -11.22
C ALA A 248 11.77 14.06 -10.77
N GLY A 249 11.01 13.24 -10.02
CA GLY A 249 9.66 13.52 -9.57
C GLY A 249 8.62 13.32 -10.67
N ASN A 250 8.94 12.63 -11.77
CA ASN A 250 7.93 12.17 -12.71
C ASN A 250 7.07 11.15 -11.98
N TYR A 251 5.76 11.38 -11.89
CA TYR A 251 4.86 10.55 -11.11
C TYR A 251 3.75 9.95 -11.96
N THR A 252 3.27 8.79 -11.51
CA THR A 252 2.09 8.11 -12.01
C THR A 252 1.19 7.77 -10.82
N MET A 253 -0.03 8.29 -10.83
CA MET A 253 -1.11 7.90 -9.92
C MET A 253 -2.05 6.98 -10.69
N LYS A 254 -2.12 5.70 -10.33
CA LYS A 254 -3.15 4.76 -10.77
C LYS A 254 -4.15 4.57 -9.64
N ALA A 255 -5.44 4.58 -9.90
CA ALA A 255 -6.47 4.47 -8.87
C ALA A 255 -7.68 3.70 -9.37
N TRP A 256 -8.32 2.97 -8.48
CA TRP A 256 -9.38 2.03 -8.79
C TRP A 256 -10.52 2.11 -7.78
N GLY A 257 -11.69 1.57 -8.18
CA GLY A 257 -12.90 1.59 -7.35
C GLY A 257 -13.46 2.99 -7.11
N LEU A 258 -13.08 3.99 -7.92
CA LEU A 258 -13.52 5.37 -7.74
C LEU A 258 -14.96 5.56 -8.21
N ASN A 259 -15.70 6.45 -7.54
CA ASN A 259 -17.03 6.86 -8.00
C ASN A 259 -16.92 7.67 -9.31
N PRO A 260 -17.51 7.20 -10.44
CA PRO A 260 -17.43 7.88 -11.73
C PRO A 260 -18.19 9.21 -11.84
N ALA A 261 -19.04 9.53 -10.86
CA ALA A 261 -19.72 10.83 -10.80
C ALA A 261 -18.81 11.97 -10.31
N ASN A 262 -17.67 11.63 -9.69
CA ASN A 262 -16.73 12.58 -9.12
C ASN A 262 -15.55 12.83 -10.06
N THR A 263 -14.78 13.89 -9.78
CA THR A 263 -13.45 14.10 -10.37
C THR A 263 -12.42 14.13 -9.25
N TYR A 264 -11.20 13.71 -9.55
CA TYR A 264 -10.14 13.55 -8.57
C TYR A 264 -8.86 14.26 -9.00
N ARG A 265 -8.08 14.74 -8.03
CA ARG A 265 -6.75 15.31 -8.27
C ARG A 265 -5.73 14.72 -7.31
N VAL A 266 -4.48 14.65 -7.74
CA VAL A 266 -3.36 14.40 -6.83
C VAL A 266 -3.13 15.66 -5.99
N ALA A 267 -3.02 15.49 -4.67
CA ALA A 267 -2.66 16.54 -3.74
C ALA A 267 -1.55 16.08 -2.81
N TYR A 268 -0.75 17.04 -2.34
CA TYR A 268 0.42 16.78 -1.52
C TYR A 268 0.50 17.79 -0.37
N TRP A 269 0.85 17.34 0.83
CA TRP A 269 1.08 18.22 1.99
C TRP A 269 2.47 17.99 2.53
N ASN A 270 3.17 19.10 2.68
CA ASN A 270 4.60 19.14 2.95
C ASN A 270 4.96 19.37 4.42
N GLY A 271 4.02 19.20 5.35
CA GLY A 271 4.20 19.64 6.74
C GLY A 271 3.47 20.94 7.11
N SER A 272 3.03 21.74 6.12
CA SER A 272 2.50 23.09 6.38
C SER A 272 1.28 23.47 5.54
N SER A 273 1.24 23.10 4.26
CA SER A 273 0.17 23.46 3.34
C SER A 273 -0.12 22.34 2.34
N GLU A 274 -1.39 22.18 1.96
CA GLU A 274 -1.77 21.30 0.84
C GLU A 274 -1.54 22.02 -0.49
N ALA A 275 -0.85 21.36 -1.42
CA ALA A 275 -0.69 21.74 -2.81
C ALA A 275 -1.50 20.80 -3.71
N GLY A 276 -2.26 21.37 -4.65
CA GLY A 276 -2.85 20.59 -5.75
C GLY A 276 -1.75 20.27 -6.78
N VAL A 277 -1.37 19.00 -6.87
CA VAL A 277 -0.28 18.53 -7.74
C VAL A 277 -0.76 18.33 -9.18
N SER A 278 -2.04 18.00 -9.36
CA SER A 278 -2.68 17.86 -10.66
C SER A 278 -3.96 18.69 -10.78
N THR A 279 -4.46 18.81 -12.01
CA THR A 279 -5.86 19.19 -12.25
C THR A 279 -6.80 18.04 -11.88
N TYR A 280 -8.08 18.36 -11.70
CA TYR A 280 -9.12 17.34 -11.50
C TYR A 280 -9.39 16.57 -12.80
N GLN A 281 -9.47 15.25 -12.71
CA GLN A 281 -9.76 14.34 -13.82
C GLN A 281 -10.86 13.35 -13.41
N ALA A 282 -11.73 13.00 -14.35
CA ALA A 282 -12.77 12.00 -14.12
C ALA A 282 -12.17 10.59 -14.34
N PRO A 283 -12.52 9.60 -13.52
CA PRO A 283 -12.21 8.20 -13.83
C PRO A 283 -13.01 7.73 -15.05
N ASN A 284 -12.63 6.57 -15.60
CA ASN A 284 -13.41 5.90 -16.63
C ASN A 284 -14.71 5.29 -16.04
N ALA A 285 -15.53 4.67 -16.89
CA ALA A 285 -16.81 4.09 -16.48
C ALA A 285 -16.67 2.93 -15.46
N SER A 286 -15.49 2.28 -15.42
CA SER A 286 -15.16 1.22 -14.47
C SER A 286 -14.63 1.76 -13.13
N GLY A 287 -14.51 3.08 -12.97
CA GLY A 287 -13.97 3.70 -11.75
C GLY A 287 -12.45 3.71 -11.68
N GLU A 288 -11.76 3.59 -12.83
CA GLU A 288 -10.30 3.60 -12.92
C GLU A 288 -9.80 4.97 -13.36
N LEU A 289 -8.68 5.42 -12.80
CA LEU A 289 -8.10 6.71 -13.11
C LEU A 289 -6.58 6.60 -13.15
N THR A 290 -5.97 7.14 -14.21
CA THR A 290 -4.52 7.35 -14.29
C THR A 290 -4.23 8.83 -14.45
N ILE A 291 -3.40 9.39 -13.56
CA ILE A 291 -2.89 10.76 -13.64
C ILE A 291 -1.38 10.71 -13.65
N THR A 292 -0.76 11.26 -14.69
CA THR A 292 0.70 11.41 -14.77
C THR A 292 1.09 12.88 -14.69
N GLY A 293 2.31 13.16 -14.22
CA GLY A 293 2.84 14.51 -14.17
C GLY A 293 4.25 14.57 -13.61
N VAL A 294 4.70 15.77 -13.27
CA VAL A 294 6.01 15.99 -12.65
C VAL A 294 5.84 16.86 -11.40
N TYR A 295 6.32 16.37 -10.27
CA TYR A 295 6.28 17.10 -9.00
C TYR A 295 7.52 16.79 -8.16
N ALA A 296 8.55 17.62 -8.31
CA ALA A 296 9.87 17.40 -7.72
C ALA A 296 9.86 17.22 -6.20
N ALA A 297 8.87 17.75 -5.47
CA ALA A 297 8.82 17.59 -4.02
C ALA A 297 8.53 16.14 -3.58
N PHE A 298 7.97 15.28 -4.45
CA PHE A 298 7.84 13.85 -4.14
C PHE A 298 9.20 13.18 -3.92
N ASN A 299 10.23 13.56 -4.66
CA ASN A 299 11.59 13.06 -4.44
C ASN A 299 12.16 13.46 -3.06
N THR A 300 11.70 14.58 -2.48
CA THR A 300 12.17 14.98 -1.14
C THR A 300 11.54 14.16 -0.02
N ASN A 301 10.36 13.57 -0.26
CA ASN A 301 9.58 12.73 0.65
C ASN A 301 9.90 12.92 2.16
N PRO A 302 9.70 14.12 2.72
CA PRO A 302 10.06 14.38 4.10
C PRO A 302 9.15 13.60 5.06
N ALA A 303 9.66 13.31 6.25
CA ALA A 303 8.88 12.81 7.38
C ALA A 303 7.61 13.64 7.59
N GLY A 304 6.46 12.96 7.67
CA GLY A 304 5.15 13.57 7.83
C GLY A 304 4.51 14.09 6.54
N ALA A 305 5.14 13.91 5.38
CA ALA A 305 4.51 14.22 4.09
C ALA A 305 3.21 13.42 3.93
N LYS A 306 2.20 14.00 3.28
CA LYS A 306 0.93 13.32 2.99
C LYS A 306 0.58 13.42 1.52
N TYR A 307 0.03 12.33 1.00
CA TYR A 307 -0.33 12.13 -0.38
C TYR A 307 -1.82 11.85 -0.43
N TRP A 308 -2.55 12.52 -1.32
CA TRP A 308 -3.97 12.28 -1.51
C TRP A 308 -4.34 12.13 -2.98
N LEU A 309 -5.38 11.33 -3.22
CA LEU A 309 -6.25 11.48 -4.36
C LEU A 309 -7.57 12.12 -3.88
N ARG A 310 -7.67 13.44 -4.09
CA ARG A 310 -8.75 14.29 -3.58
C ARG A 310 -9.94 14.31 -4.54
N PRO A 311 -11.16 13.93 -4.12
CA PRO A 311 -12.36 14.20 -4.90
C PRO A 311 -12.67 15.71 -4.92
N ASN A 312 -13.38 16.16 -5.95
CA ASN A 312 -13.90 17.52 -6.05
C ASN A 312 -15.08 17.79 -5.10
N ASP A 313 -15.70 16.73 -4.57
CA ASP A 313 -16.70 16.80 -3.51
C ASP A 313 -16.04 16.76 -2.12
N TRP A 314 -16.11 17.88 -1.41
CA TRP A 314 -15.55 18.03 -0.05
C TRP A 314 -16.52 17.60 1.05
N SER A 315 -17.73 17.16 0.68
CA SER A 315 -18.75 16.70 1.63
C SER A 315 -18.67 15.20 1.94
N SER A 316 -17.94 14.43 1.12
CA SER A 316 -17.69 13.01 1.33
C SER A 316 -16.49 12.82 2.29
N ALA A 317 -16.72 12.12 3.40
CA ALA A 317 -15.61 11.54 4.17
C ALA A 317 -14.97 10.43 3.32
N ASN A 318 -13.66 10.27 3.44
CA ASN A 318 -12.80 9.33 2.71
C ASN A 318 -12.19 9.93 1.44
N THR A 319 -11.13 10.69 1.67
CA THR A 319 -10.12 10.92 0.64
C THR A 319 -9.17 9.72 0.66
N LEU A 320 -8.83 9.14 -0.48
CA LEU A 320 -7.73 8.16 -0.54
C LEU A 320 -6.43 8.86 -0.15
N TRP A 321 -5.72 8.35 0.86
CA TRP A 321 -4.51 9.01 1.31
C TRP A 321 -3.52 8.12 2.04
N GLU A 322 -2.27 8.54 2.00
CA GLU A 322 -1.20 7.94 2.80
C GLU A 322 -0.23 9.01 3.30
N ALA A 323 0.43 8.75 4.40
CA ALA A 323 1.46 9.59 4.99
C ALA A 323 2.82 8.90 4.90
N ASN A 324 3.85 9.60 4.44
CA ASN A 324 5.20 9.14 4.64
C ASN A 324 5.63 9.43 6.08
N LEU A 325 5.86 8.37 6.85
CA LEU A 325 6.21 8.47 8.25
C LEU A 325 7.58 7.81 8.44
N VAL A 326 8.60 8.44 7.84
CA VAL A 326 10.00 8.23 8.25
C VAL A 326 10.16 8.92 9.60
N ASP A 327 10.68 8.20 10.60
CA ASP A 327 11.15 8.80 11.86
C ASP A 327 12.42 9.64 11.64
#